data_AF-A0A178Z6W5-F1
#
_entry.id   AF-A0A178Z6W5-F1
#
_cell.length_a   1.000
_cell.length_b   1.000
_cell.length_c   1.000
_cell.angle_alpha   90.00
_cell.angle_beta   90.00
_cell.angle_gamma   90.00
#
_symmetry.space_group_name_H-M   'P 1'
#
loop_
_entity.id
_entity.type
_entity.pdbx_description
1 polymer ?
#
loop_
_entity_poly.entity_id
_entity_poly.type
_entity_poly.pdbx_seq_one_letter_code
_entity_poly.pdbx_strand_id
1 'polypeptide(L)'
;MTAEELQRNQAARFSVKNAPGVVRLELLREQDFGSLELVHWSSRRAQHTLDPKIPNPEDPSFRPQETTEAMAIRAELFLNDFILPHFASAENARESEQECVAVVSHGLFLSVLWQTLLRKFRTSSITLGPNVETGGYNRPLEHLPSWTNTGFLEVTIQRPVAERADQPRIQQHSILMNIHSSALSGYSMTVHGVNSRGHLVDLKRTRGGLGSSPHDVKQQSLDGFFKRPKPNGPAP
;
A
#
# COMPACT_ATOMS: atom_id res chain seq x y z
N MET A 1 8.69 12.90 -2.29
CA MET A 1 7.50 13.41 -1.58
C MET A 1 7.47 12.71 -0.24
N THR A 2 7.73 13.44 0.85
CA THR A 2 7.74 12.87 2.20
C THR A 2 6.37 13.01 2.87
N ALA A 3 6.13 12.26 3.96
CA ALA A 3 4.89 12.37 4.74
C ALA A 3 4.65 13.79 5.26
N GLU A 4 5.72 14.49 5.64
CA GLU A 4 5.68 15.86 6.15
C GLU A 4 5.33 16.86 5.04
N GLU A 5 5.77 16.62 3.80
CA GLU A 5 5.34 17.41 2.63
C GLU A 5 3.87 17.17 2.30
N LEU A 6 3.38 15.93 2.42
CA LEU A 6 1.97 15.62 2.19
C LEU A 6 1.09 16.34 3.21
N GLN A 7 1.43 16.25 4.50
CA GLN A 7 0.71 16.91 5.59
C GLN A 7 0.71 18.44 5.41
N ARG A 8 1.86 19.04 5.06
CA ARG A 8 1.96 20.48 4.78
C ARG A 8 1.07 20.90 3.61
N ASN A 9 1.07 20.14 2.52
CA ASN A 9 0.23 20.43 1.36
C ASN A 9 -1.26 20.25 1.66
N GLN A 10 -1.64 19.27 2.48
CA GLN A 10 -3.02 19.07 2.92
C GLN A 10 -3.51 20.22 3.80
N ALA A 11 -2.70 20.65 4.78
CA ALA A 11 -3.04 21.77 5.66
C ALA A 11 -3.20 23.11 4.90
N ALA A 12 -2.54 23.27 3.75
CA ALA A 12 -2.70 24.43 2.89
C ALA A 12 -3.99 24.40 2.06
N ARG A 13 -4.60 23.23 1.85
CA ARG A 13 -5.77 23.03 0.98
C ARG A 13 -7.06 22.76 1.73
N PHE A 14 -6.97 22.21 2.94
CA PHE A 14 -8.11 21.88 3.78
C PHE A 14 -7.99 22.64 5.10
N SER A 15 -9.13 23.09 5.64
CA SER A 15 -9.18 23.58 7.03
C SER A 15 -8.57 22.53 7.96
N VAL A 16 -7.85 22.95 9.00
CA VAL A 16 -7.12 22.05 9.91
C VAL A 16 -8.00 20.91 10.46
N LYS A 17 -9.30 21.16 10.66
CA LYS A 17 -10.29 20.15 11.10
C LYS A 17 -10.60 19.05 10.07
N ASN A 18 -10.35 19.29 8.78
CA ASN A 18 -10.72 18.41 7.67
C ASN A 18 -9.49 17.85 6.93
N ALA A 19 -8.28 18.23 7.34
CA ALA A 19 -7.06 17.71 6.74
C ALA A 19 -6.88 16.24 7.20
N PRO A 20 -6.71 15.28 6.27
CA PRO A 20 -6.42 13.90 6.66
C PRO A 20 -5.15 13.84 7.50
N GLY A 21 -5.15 12.99 8.54
CA GLY A 21 -3.94 12.70 9.30
C GLY A 21 -2.97 11.88 8.45
N VAL A 22 -1.68 12.23 8.48
CA VAL A 22 -0.63 11.46 7.82
C VAL A 22 0.19 10.75 8.87
N VAL A 23 0.23 9.41 8.77
CA VAL A 23 1.03 8.56 9.64
C VAL A 23 2.11 7.87 8.81
N ARG A 24 3.37 8.04 9.20
CA ARG A 24 4.50 7.37 8.57
C ARG A 24 4.80 6.07 9.32
N LEU A 25 4.81 4.95 8.60
CA LEU A 25 5.01 3.63 9.16
C LEU A 25 6.15 2.90 8.46
N GLU A 26 7.13 2.41 9.22
CA GLU A 26 8.19 1.54 8.71
C GLU A 26 7.64 0.22 8.15
N LEU A 27 6.46 -0.22 8.62
CA LEU A 27 5.77 -1.41 8.12
C LEU A 27 5.42 -1.32 6.63
N LEU A 28 5.27 -0.11 6.08
CA LEU A 28 4.86 0.15 4.70
C LEU A 28 6.04 0.37 3.75
N ARG A 29 7.28 0.19 4.19
CA ARG A 29 8.45 0.30 3.31
C ARG A 29 8.49 -0.84 2.30
N GLU A 30 9.20 -0.61 1.19
CA GLU A 30 9.47 -1.64 0.19
C GLU A 30 10.25 -2.83 0.78
N GLN A 31 10.29 -3.94 0.06
CA GLN A 31 11.21 -5.05 0.32
C GLN A 31 12.64 -4.51 0.59
N ASP A 32 13.26 -4.92 1.69
CA ASP A 32 14.70 -4.69 1.90
C ASP A 32 15.48 -5.63 0.97
N PHE A 33 16.21 -5.08 0.00
CA PHE A 33 16.99 -5.89 -0.95
C PHE A 33 18.35 -6.34 -0.36
N GLY A 34 18.66 -5.96 0.87
CA GLY A 34 19.90 -6.36 1.51
C GLY A 34 21.13 -5.82 0.79
N SER A 35 22.10 -6.69 0.54
CA SER A 35 23.30 -6.37 -0.24
C SER A 35 23.02 -6.09 -1.73
N LEU A 36 21.77 -6.27 -2.19
CA LEU A 36 21.35 -5.99 -3.57
C LEU A 36 20.70 -4.60 -3.73
N GLU A 37 20.61 -3.81 -2.67
CA GLU A 37 20.14 -2.43 -2.76
C GLU A 37 21.00 -1.61 -3.74
N LEU A 38 20.35 -0.75 -4.53
CA LEU A 38 20.97 0.10 -5.56
C LEU A 38 21.70 -0.64 -6.70
N VAL A 39 21.65 -1.98 -6.71
CA VAL A 39 22.17 -2.77 -7.82
C VAL A 39 21.20 -2.70 -9.00
N HIS A 40 21.73 -2.50 -10.21
CA HIS A 40 20.91 -2.44 -11.42
C HIS A 40 20.16 -3.74 -11.65
N TRP A 41 18.87 -3.68 -12.01
CA TRP A 41 17.95 -4.82 -12.21
C TRP A 41 18.30 -5.74 -13.41
N SER A 42 19.52 -5.69 -13.94
CA SER A 42 19.99 -6.72 -14.88
C SER A 42 19.83 -8.11 -14.24
N SER A 43 19.36 -9.10 -15.01
CA SER A 43 18.97 -10.43 -14.53
C SER A 43 19.86 -10.97 -13.40
N ARG A 44 19.29 -11.60 -12.36
CA ARG A 44 20.01 -12.19 -11.21
C ARG A 44 21.26 -13.00 -11.58
N ARG A 45 21.24 -13.66 -12.74
CA ARG A 45 22.36 -14.43 -13.31
C ARG A 45 23.55 -13.56 -13.76
N ALA A 46 23.27 -12.36 -14.26
CA ALA A 46 24.27 -11.40 -14.70
C ALA A 46 24.88 -10.61 -13.53
N GLN A 47 24.16 -10.42 -12.42
CA GLN A 47 24.65 -9.66 -11.26
C GLN A 47 25.79 -10.38 -10.51
N HIS A 48 25.68 -11.70 -10.29
CA HIS A 48 26.75 -12.49 -9.66
C HIS A 48 28.06 -12.53 -10.49
N THR A 49 27.99 -12.25 -11.78
CA THR A 49 29.14 -12.32 -12.70
C THR A 49 29.74 -10.96 -13.05
N LEU A 50 29.03 -9.84 -12.84
CA LEU A 50 29.41 -8.54 -13.42
C LEU A 50 29.71 -7.43 -12.42
N ASP A 51 29.25 -7.49 -11.17
CA ASP A 51 29.53 -6.44 -10.18
C ASP A 51 30.38 -6.98 -9.00
N PRO A 52 31.69 -6.71 -8.97
CA PRO A 52 32.59 -7.16 -7.89
C PRO A 52 32.31 -6.49 -6.55
N LYS A 53 31.38 -5.52 -6.47
CA LYS A 53 31.00 -4.86 -5.21
C LYS A 53 29.89 -5.59 -4.44
N ILE A 54 29.23 -6.57 -5.06
CA ILE A 54 28.20 -7.36 -4.39
C ILE A 54 28.91 -8.49 -3.63
N PRO A 55 28.82 -8.56 -2.29
CA PRO A 55 29.38 -9.66 -1.53
C PRO A 55 28.79 -11.00 -2.00
N ASN A 56 29.62 -12.04 -2.05
CA ASN A 56 29.15 -13.41 -2.29
C ASN A 56 28.12 -13.77 -1.20
N PRO A 57 27.02 -14.50 -1.48
CA PRO A 57 26.15 -15.06 -0.45
C PRO A 57 26.87 -15.85 0.67
N GLU A 58 28.07 -16.37 0.43
CA GLU A 58 28.91 -17.04 1.42
C GLU A 58 29.74 -16.06 2.28
N ASP A 59 29.78 -14.78 1.92
CA ASP A 59 30.49 -13.72 2.65
C ASP A 59 29.71 -13.34 3.92
N PRO A 60 30.35 -13.27 5.11
CA PRO A 60 29.71 -12.85 6.35
C PRO A 60 29.07 -11.45 6.31
N SER A 61 29.50 -10.58 5.39
CA SER A 61 28.97 -9.24 5.19
C SER A 61 27.73 -9.20 4.29
N PHE A 62 27.37 -10.33 3.65
CA PHE A 62 26.19 -10.42 2.81
C PHE A 62 24.91 -10.36 3.65
N ARG A 63 24.07 -9.35 3.39
CA ARG A 63 22.72 -9.26 3.93
C ARG A 63 21.74 -9.81 2.89
N PRO A 64 21.01 -10.90 3.18
CA PRO A 64 20.01 -11.41 2.25
C PRO A 64 18.86 -10.40 2.10
N GLN A 65 18.21 -10.41 0.93
CA GLN A 65 16.96 -9.69 0.73
C GLN A 65 15.86 -10.25 1.65
N GLU A 66 14.96 -9.38 2.09
CA GLU A 66 13.75 -9.73 2.83
C GLU A 66 12.92 -10.75 2.06
N THR A 67 12.37 -11.74 2.75
CA THR A 67 11.55 -12.77 2.11
C THR A 67 10.10 -12.30 1.93
N THR A 68 9.37 -12.96 1.04
CA THR A 68 7.93 -12.71 0.88
C THR A 68 7.16 -12.96 2.18
N GLU A 69 7.56 -13.96 2.97
CA GLU A 69 6.96 -14.29 4.26
C GLU A 69 7.18 -13.18 5.28
N ALA A 70 8.38 -12.58 5.32
CA ALA A 70 8.67 -11.44 6.19
C ALA A 70 7.84 -10.21 5.80
N MET A 71 7.71 -9.92 4.50
CA MET A 71 6.79 -8.89 4.02
C MET A 71 5.33 -9.18 4.40
N ALA A 72 4.90 -10.44 4.31
CA ALA A 72 3.55 -10.85 4.68
C ALA A 72 3.29 -10.63 6.18
N ILE A 73 4.26 -10.94 7.05
CA ILE A 73 4.17 -10.64 8.49
C ILE A 73 4.01 -9.14 8.73
N ARG A 74 4.79 -8.29 8.04
CA ARG A 74 4.64 -6.83 8.14
C ARG A 74 3.27 -6.36 7.67
N ALA A 75 2.77 -6.91 6.56
CA ALA A 75 1.45 -6.61 6.05
C ALA A 75 0.34 -7.03 7.04
N GLU A 76 0.47 -8.20 7.67
CA GLU A 76 -0.46 -8.67 8.71
C GLU A 76 -0.51 -7.72 9.90
N LEU A 77 0.67 -7.30 10.41
CA LEU A 77 0.76 -6.31 11.50
C LEU A 77 0.10 -4.98 11.10
N PHE A 78 0.42 -4.46 9.91
CA PHE A 78 -0.19 -3.24 9.42
C PHE A 78 -1.72 -3.34 9.34
N LEU A 79 -2.24 -4.44 8.80
CA LEU A 79 -3.68 -4.65 8.71
C LEU A 79 -4.32 -4.70 10.10
N ASN A 80 -3.76 -5.48 11.02
CA ASN A 80 -4.32 -5.66 12.36
C ASN A 80 -4.30 -4.38 13.19
N ASP A 81 -3.22 -3.61 13.12
CA ASP A 81 -3.01 -2.46 14.00
C ASP A 81 -3.61 -1.16 13.43
N PHE A 82 -3.73 -1.04 12.11
CA PHE A 82 -4.12 0.22 11.45
C PHE A 82 -5.38 0.14 10.59
N ILE A 83 -5.74 -1.02 10.04
CA ILE A 83 -6.88 -1.13 9.12
C ILE A 83 -8.08 -1.77 9.80
N LEU A 84 -7.89 -2.91 10.47
CA LEU A 84 -8.97 -3.64 11.14
C LEU A 84 -9.71 -2.83 12.22
N PRO A 85 -9.06 -1.96 13.03
CA PRO A 85 -9.75 -1.19 14.06
C PRO A 85 -10.84 -0.26 13.51
N HIS A 86 -10.72 0.21 12.27
CA HIS A 86 -11.75 1.03 11.62
C HIS A 86 -13.07 0.27 11.45
N PHE A 87 -13.03 -1.03 11.18
CA PHE A 87 -14.24 -1.84 11.03
C PHE A 87 -14.95 -2.09 12.36
N ALA A 88 -14.20 -2.23 13.46
CA ALA A 88 -14.77 -2.38 14.80
C ALA A 88 -15.39 -1.08 15.32
N SER A 89 -14.78 0.07 14.99
CA SER A 89 -15.35 1.40 15.31
C SER A 89 -16.67 1.63 14.56
N ALA A 90 -16.72 1.28 13.27
CA ALA A 90 -17.89 1.44 12.42
C ALA A 90 -19.12 0.64 12.89
N GLU A 91 -18.95 -0.49 13.59
CA GLU A 91 -20.07 -1.25 14.18
C GLU A 91 -20.81 -0.48 15.28
N ASN A 92 -20.11 0.43 15.97
CA ASN A 92 -20.64 1.14 17.14
C ASN A 92 -21.20 2.53 16.81
N ALA A 93 -20.95 3.04 15.60
CA ALA A 93 -21.39 4.36 15.17
C ALA A 93 -22.83 4.33 14.61
N ARG A 94 -23.70 5.21 15.13
CA ARG A 94 -25.13 5.28 14.77
C ARG A 94 -25.40 6.03 13.46
N GLU A 95 -24.41 6.72 12.91
CA GLU A 95 -24.43 7.39 11.61
C GLU A 95 -23.06 7.14 10.96
N SER A 96 -23.00 6.26 9.96
CA SER A 96 -21.73 5.87 9.33
C SER A 96 -21.37 6.90 8.25
N GLU A 97 -20.58 7.91 8.60
CA GLU A 97 -19.82 8.63 7.59
C GLU A 97 -18.86 7.65 6.91
N GLN A 98 -18.73 7.75 5.58
CA GLN A 98 -17.83 6.88 4.84
C GLN A 98 -16.38 7.20 5.20
N GLU A 99 -15.71 6.30 5.92
CA GLU A 99 -14.29 6.42 6.22
C GLU A 99 -13.45 6.04 4.98
N CYS A 100 -12.51 6.90 4.61
CA CYS A 100 -11.60 6.69 3.49
C CYS A 100 -10.15 6.68 3.99
N VAL A 101 -9.44 5.59 3.74
CA VAL A 101 -8.03 5.41 4.11
C VAL A 101 -7.20 5.27 2.84
N ALA A 102 -6.19 6.13 2.69
CA ALA A 102 -5.22 6.03 1.60
C ALA A 102 -3.91 5.43 2.12
N VAL A 103 -3.48 4.33 1.51
CA VAL A 103 -2.20 3.67 1.83
C VAL A 103 -1.20 3.95 0.70
N VAL A 104 -0.06 4.56 1.04
CA VAL A 104 1.01 4.87 0.09
C VAL A 104 2.23 4.02 0.42
N SER A 105 2.68 3.22 -0.55
CA SER A 105 3.79 2.28 -0.39
C SER A 105 4.43 1.98 -1.76
N HIS A 106 5.03 0.81 -1.92
CA HIS A 106 5.86 0.41 -3.05
C HIS A 106 5.35 -0.88 -3.70
N GLY A 107 5.76 -1.16 -4.94
CA GLY A 107 5.10 -2.15 -5.78
C GLY A 107 5.16 -3.58 -5.25
N LEU A 108 6.30 -4.04 -4.72
CA LEU A 108 6.41 -5.42 -4.23
C LEU A 108 5.64 -5.58 -2.92
N PHE A 109 5.85 -4.65 -1.98
CA PHE A 109 5.11 -4.67 -0.73
C PHE A 109 3.59 -4.52 -0.92
N LEU A 110 3.12 -3.64 -1.80
CA LEU A 110 1.68 -3.49 -2.11
C LEU A 110 1.07 -4.78 -2.67
N SER A 111 1.84 -5.54 -3.45
CA SER A 111 1.41 -6.84 -3.97
C SER A 111 1.22 -7.86 -2.83
N VAL A 112 2.15 -7.90 -1.87
CA VAL A 112 2.05 -8.76 -0.68
C VAL A 112 0.91 -8.31 0.25
N LEU A 113 0.78 -6.99 0.46
CA LEU A 113 -0.29 -6.41 1.26
C LEU A 113 -1.67 -6.76 0.68
N TRP A 114 -1.82 -6.68 -0.64
CA TRP A 114 -3.05 -7.07 -1.32
C TRP A 114 -3.41 -8.55 -1.10
N GLN A 115 -2.44 -9.46 -1.30
CA GLN A 115 -2.66 -10.89 -1.05
C GLN A 115 -3.04 -11.16 0.40
N THR A 116 -2.40 -10.44 1.32
CA THR A 116 -2.66 -10.55 2.76
C THR A 116 -4.06 -10.05 3.12
N LEU A 117 -4.49 -8.93 2.53
CA LEU A 117 -5.84 -8.41 2.69
C LEU A 117 -6.89 -9.37 2.11
N LEU A 118 -6.68 -9.91 0.91
CA LEU A 118 -7.59 -10.87 0.28
C LEU A 118 -7.85 -12.10 1.16
N ARG A 119 -6.81 -12.61 1.82
CA ARG A 119 -6.91 -13.74 2.77
C ARG A 119 -7.79 -13.43 3.99
N LYS A 120 -8.12 -12.16 4.26
CA LYS A 120 -9.08 -11.76 5.31
C LYS A 120 -10.53 -11.83 4.87
N PHE A 121 -10.82 -12.16 3.61
CA PHE A 121 -12.17 -12.32 3.08
C PHE A 121 -12.45 -13.75 2.63
N ARG A 122 -13.73 -14.09 2.56
CA ARG A 122 -14.14 -15.28 1.80
C ARG A 122 -14.08 -14.95 0.32
N THR A 123 -13.69 -15.90 -0.51
CA THR A 123 -13.62 -15.70 -1.97
C THR A 123 -14.97 -15.27 -2.55
N SER A 124 -16.08 -15.78 -2.01
CA SER A 124 -17.44 -15.42 -2.42
C SER A 124 -17.90 -14.03 -1.99
N SER A 125 -17.19 -13.37 -1.07
CA SER A 125 -17.51 -12.02 -0.62
C SER A 125 -16.70 -10.95 -1.35
N ILE A 126 -15.97 -11.31 -2.40
CA ILE A 126 -15.17 -10.39 -3.20
C ILE A 126 -15.81 -10.25 -4.57
N THR A 127 -16.10 -9.02 -4.97
CA THR A 127 -16.68 -8.70 -6.27
C THR A 127 -15.78 -7.75 -7.05
N LEU A 128 -15.78 -7.90 -8.36
CA LEU A 128 -15.10 -6.99 -9.28
C LEU A 128 -16.11 -6.00 -9.82
N GLY A 129 -15.79 -4.72 -9.74
CA GLY A 129 -16.59 -3.64 -10.31
C GLY A 129 -16.61 -3.71 -11.85
N PRO A 130 -17.58 -3.04 -12.49
CA PRO A 130 -17.80 -3.14 -13.93
C PRO A 130 -16.62 -2.65 -14.78
N ASN A 131 -15.74 -1.82 -14.21
CA ASN A 131 -14.60 -1.23 -14.89
C ASN A 131 -13.29 -2.01 -14.68
N VAL A 132 -13.34 -3.16 -13.99
CA VAL A 132 -12.17 -4.03 -13.82
C VAL A 132 -12.17 -5.07 -14.94
N GLU A 133 -11.40 -4.79 -15.99
CA GLU A 133 -11.24 -5.73 -17.12
C GLU A 133 -10.57 -7.02 -16.63
N THR A 134 -11.34 -8.09 -16.45
CA THR A 134 -10.82 -9.44 -16.20
C THR A 134 -10.15 -10.05 -17.44
N GLY A 135 -10.51 -9.57 -18.63
CA GLY A 135 -10.10 -10.15 -19.93
C GLY A 135 -8.61 -10.05 -20.28
N GLY A 136 -7.82 -9.26 -19.53
CA GLY A 136 -6.36 -9.20 -19.69
C GLY A 136 -5.58 -10.04 -18.67
N TYR A 137 -6.23 -10.53 -17.62
CA TYR A 137 -5.58 -11.22 -16.50
C TYR A 137 -5.86 -12.72 -16.56
N ASN A 138 -4.99 -13.48 -17.25
CA ASN A 138 -4.95 -14.95 -17.14
C ASN A 138 -4.51 -15.45 -15.75
N ARG A 139 -4.55 -14.61 -14.71
CA ARG A 139 -4.07 -14.93 -13.35
C ARG A 139 -5.16 -14.65 -12.32
N PRO A 140 -5.17 -15.40 -11.20
CA PRO A 140 -6.07 -15.14 -10.08
C PRO A 140 -5.95 -13.70 -9.57
N LEU A 141 -7.04 -13.17 -8.98
CA LEU A 141 -7.10 -11.81 -8.42
C LEU A 141 -6.00 -11.52 -7.38
N GLU A 142 -5.47 -12.56 -6.72
CA GLU A 142 -4.31 -12.50 -5.83
C GLU A 142 -3.04 -11.97 -6.50
N HIS A 143 -2.94 -12.10 -7.81
CA HIS A 143 -1.77 -11.75 -8.60
C HIS A 143 -2.07 -10.56 -9.51
N LEU A 144 -2.11 -9.37 -8.89
CA LEU A 144 -2.23 -8.11 -9.61
C LEU A 144 -1.06 -7.91 -10.59
N PRO A 145 -1.26 -7.12 -11.66
CA PRO A 145 -0.15 -6.69 -12.50
C PRO A 145 0.86 -5.87 -11.71
N SER A 146 2.07 -5.71 -12.25
CA SER A 146 3.07 -4.82 -11.67
C SER A 146 2.53 -3.41 -11.49
N TRP A 147 2.67 -2.88 -10.28
CA TRP A 147 2.26 -1.53 -9.93
C TRP A 147 3.01 -0.51 -10.77
N THR A 148 2.28 0.43 -11.35
CA THR A 148 2.89 1.58 -12.02
C THR A 148 3.13 2.67 -10.98
N ASN A 149 4.12 3.53 -11.24
CA ASN A 149 4.36 4.68 -10.37
C ASN A 149 3.09 5.53 -10.28
N THR A 150 2.70 5.85 -9.05
CA THR A 150 1.46 6.57 -8.67
C THR A 150 0.16 5.89 -9.09
N GLY A 151 0.18 4.69 -9.67
CA GLY A 151 -1.02 3.89 -9.89
C GLY A 151 -1.62 3.45 -8.55
N PHE A 152 -2.95 3.43 -8.46
CA PHE A 152 -3.65 3.06 -7.23
C PHE A 152 -4.64 1.91 -7.46
N LEU A 153 -4.89 1.16 -6.38
CA LEU A 153 -5.95 0.18 -6.27
C LEU A 153 -7.05 0.79 -5.42
N GLU A 154 -8.28 0.74 -5.91
CA GLU A 154 -9.44 1.26 -5.20
C GLU A 154 -10.36 0.10 -4.82
N VAL A 155 -10.69 0.01 -3.54
CA VAL A 155 -11.61 -1.00 -3.00
C VAL A 155 -12.59 -0.36 -2.03
N THR A 156 -13.81 -0.89 -1.98
CA THR A 156 -14.76 -0.60 -0.92
C THR A 156 -15.01 -1.86 -0.12
N ILE A 157 -14.89 -1.76 1.20
CA ILE A 157 -15.21 -2.83 2.12
C ILE A 157 -16.43 -2.41 2.92
N GLN A 158 -17.47 -3.23 2.91
CA GLN A 158 -18.74 -2.91 3.56
C GLN A 158 -19.37 -4.16 4.16
N ARG A 159 -20.17 -3.98 5.20
CA ARG A 159 -21.01 -5.07 5.72
C ARG A 159 -22.24 -5.19 4.83
N PRO A 160 -22.54 -6.35 4.24
CA PRO A 160 -23.81 -6.56 3.57
C PRO A 160 -24.93 -6.32 4.58
N VAL A 161 -25.87 -5.43 4.25
CA VAL A 161 -27.08 -5.29 5.05
C VAL A 161 -27.80 -6.63 4.95
N ALA A 162 -27.90 -7.35 6.06
CA ALA A 162 -28.70 -8.56 6.10
C ALA A 162 -30.14 -8.16 5.76
N GLU A 163 -30.64 -8.59 4.61
CA GLU A 163 -32.08 -8.65 4.39
C GLU A 163 -32.66 -9.42 5.58
N ARG A 164 -33.56 -8.80 6.34
CA ARG A 164 -34.16 -9.38 7.54
C ARG A 164 -34.96 -10.61 7.13
N ALA A 165 -34.31 -11.77 7.07
CA ALA A 165 -34.97 -13.05 7.14
C ALA A 165 -35.18 -13.34 8.64
N ASP A 166 -36.39 -13.05 9.12
CA ASP A 166 -36.87 -13.45 10.44
C ASP A 166 -36.79 -14.98 10.58
N GLN A 167 -35.73 -15.48 11.24
CA GLN A 167 -35.74 -16.81 11.83
C GLN A 167 -35.00 -16.82 13.18
N PRO A 168 -35.62 -17.40 14.24
CA PRO A 168 -35.02 -17.46 15.56
C PRO A 168 -33.87 -18.46 15.57
N ARG A 169 -32.62 -17.97 15.73
CA ARG A 169 -31.45 -18.84 15.89
C ARG A 169 -31.26 -19.19 17.38
N ILE A 170 -31.41 -20.48 17.66
CA ILE A 170 -31.02 -21.11 18.94
C ILE A 170 -29.52 -20.81 19.18
N GLN A 171 -29.21 -20.20 20.32
CA GLN A 171 -27.85 -20.01 20.82
C GLN A 171 -27.21 -21.37 21.10
N GLN A 172 -26.38 -21.85 20.18
CA GLN A 172 -25.41 -22.90 20.48
C GLN A 172 -24.03 -22.25 20.59
N HIS A 173 -23.55 -22.19 21.83
CA HIS A 173 -22.18 -21.85 22.21
C HIS A 173 -21.19 -22.69 21.39
N SER A 174 -20.57 -22.08 20.38
CA SER A 174 -19.54 -22.70 19.54
C SER A 174 -18.17 -22.12 19.90
N ILE A 175 -17.67 -22.50 21.08
CA ILE A 175 -16.33 -22.12 21.58
C ILE A 175 -15.21 -22.67 20.66
N LEU A 176 -15.50 -23.63 19.77
CA LEU A 176 -14.53 -24.26 18.85
C LEU A 176 -14.44 -23.64 17.44
N MET A 177 -15.32 -22.71 17.05
CA MET A 177 -15.33 -22.15 15.69
C MET A 177 -14.49 -20.87 15.52
N ASN A 178 -13.82 -20.43 16.58
CA ASN A 178 -13.12 -19.14 16.61
C ASN A 178 -11.68 -19.19 16.06
N ILE A 179 -11.21 -20.35 15.56
CA ILE A 179 -9.82 -20.52 15.12
C ILE A 179 -9.64 -20.15 13.62
N HIS A 180 -10.72 -20.11 12.84
CA HIS A 180 -10.67 -19.76 11.41
C HIS A 180 -11.77 -18.77 10.97
N SER A 181 -12.28 -17.94 11.88
CA SER A 181 -13.11 -16.82 11.44
C SER A 181 -12.18 -15.81 10.79
N SER A 182 -12.21 -15.76 9.47
CA SER A 182 -11.64 -14.65 8.68
C SER A 182 -11.96 -13.34 9.38
N ALA A 183 -10.97 -12.50 9.69
CA ALA A 183 -11.19 -11.29 10.50
C ALA A 183 -12.31 -10.39 9.95
N LEU A 184 -12.61 -10.50 8.65
CA LEU A 184 -13.67 -9.80 7.94
C LEU A 184 -14.77 -10.74 7.42
N SER A 185 -15.07 -11.85 8.11
CA SER A 185 -16.04 -12.89 7.68
C SER A 185 -17.49 -12.43 7.50
N GLY A 186 -17.82 -11.20 7.91
CA GLY A 186 -19.12 -10.56 7.71
C GLY A 186 -19.09 -9.36 6.77
N TYR A 187 -17.95 -9.08 6.12
CA TYR A 187 -17.80 -7.97 5.18
C TYR A 187 -17.65 -8.51 3.75
N SER A 188 -18.08 -7.71 2.79
CA SER A 188 -17.77 -7.88 1.38
C SER A 188 -16.81 -6.79 0.91
N MET A 189 -16.01 -7.13 -0.09
CA MET A 189 -15.09 -6.21 -0.75
C MET A 189 -15.45 -6.09 -2.23
N THR A 190 -15.60 -4.86 -2.70
CA THR A 190 -15.74 -4.55 -4.13
C THR A 190 -14.44 -3.90 -4.61
N VAL A 191 -13.82 -4.45 -5.66
CA VAL A 191 -12.65 -3.85 -6.31
C VAL A 191 -13.13 -2.95 -7.44
N HIS A 192 -12.84 -1.65 -7.37
CA HIS A 192 -13.34 -0.67 -8.35
C HIS A 192 -12.37 -0.42 -9.50
N GLY A 193 -11.07 -0.52 -9.25
CA GLY A 193 -10.04 -0.31 -10.25
C GLY A 193 -8.68 -0.81 -9.80
N VAL A 194 -7.93 -1.41 -10.72
CA VAL A 194 -6.58 -1.95 -10.49
C VAL A 194 -5.57 -1.11 -11.25
N ASN A 195 -4.56 -0.58 -10.55
CA ASN A 195 -3.47 0.20 -11.14
C ASN A 195 -3.98 1.42 -11.93
N SER A 196 -5.04 2.05 -11.40
CA SER A 196 -5.74 3.19 -11.96
C SER A 196 -4.83 4.41 -12.05
N ARG A 197 -4.89 5.11 -13.18
CA ARG A 197 -4.04 6.27 -13.51
C ARG A 197 -4.84 7.47 -14.06
N GLY A 198 -6.14 7.53 -13.77
CA GLY A 198 -7.02 8.60 -14.28
C GLY A 198 -6.52 10.01 -13.96
N HIS A 199 -5.88 10.19 -12.79
CA HIS A 199 -5.28 11.47 -12.38
C HIS A 199 -4.09 11.93 -13.26
N LEU A 200 -3.56 11.06 -14.14
CA LEU A 200 -2.42 11.37 -15.01
C LEU A 200 -2.84 11.72 -16.44
N VAL A 201 -4.11 11.58 -16.81
CA VAL A 201 -4.57 11.77 -18.20
C VAL A 201 -4.21 13.16 -18.73
N ASP A 202 -4.35 14.19 -17.90
CA ASP A 202 -4.04 15.58 -18.27
C ASP A 202 -2.61 16.01 -17.90
N LEU A 203 -1.82 15.12 -17.28
CA LEU A 203 -0.46 15.43 -16.86
C LEU A 203 0.52 15.20 -18.02
N LYS A 204 0.97 16.29 -18.63
CA LYS A 204 2.03 16.23 -19.65
C LYS A 204 3.35 15.82 -18.98
N ARG A 205 3.88 14.66 -19.37
CA ARG A 205 5.25 14.28 -19.02
C ARG A 205 6.20 15.33 -19.56
N THR A 206 7.15 15.78 -18.75
CA THR A 206 8.25 16.61 -19.22
C THR A 206 9.02 15.86 -20.31
N ARG A 207 9.15 16.49 -21.48
CA ARG A 207 9.87 15.94 -22.64
C ARG A 207 11.33 15.74 -22.22
N GLY A 208 11.79 14.50 -22.13
CA GLY A 208 13.18 14.20 -21.74
C GLY A 208 13.41 13.06 -20.74
N GLY A 209 12.38 12.37 -20.26
CA GLY A 209 12.56 11.07 -19.58
C GLY A 209 13.43 11.14 -18.32
N LEU A 210 12.97 11.86 -17.29
CA LEU A 210 13.64 11.98 -15.99
C LEU A 210 13.92 10.64 -15.26
N GLY A 211 13.32 9.54 -15.71
CA GLY A 211 13.52 8.20 -15.14
C GLY A 211 14.51 7.31 -15.89
N SER A 212 15.15 7.82 -16.95
CA SER A 212 16.08 7.05 -17.80
C SER A 212 17.41 7.77 -18.02
N SER A 213 17.60 8.94 -17.41
CA SER A 213 18.87 9.66 -17.46
C SER A 213 19.92 8.92 -16.62
N PRO A 214 21.15 8.74 -17.12
CA PRO A 214 22.27 8.32 -16.30
C PRO A 214 22.36 9.21 -15.05
N HIS A 215 22.75 8.62 -13.91
CA HIS A 215 22.95 9.37 -12.67
C HIS A 215 23.91 10.54 -12.94
N ASP A 216 23.40 11.77 -12.85
CA ASP A 216 24.18 12.99 -13.03
C ASP A 216 24.58 13.52 -11.65
N VAL A 217 25.87 13.58 -11.39
CA VAL A 217 26.45 14.07 -10.13
C VAL A 217 26.08 15.54 -9.88
N LYS A 218 25.64 16.27 -10.92
CA LYS A 218 25.14 17.65 -10.81
C LYS A 218 23.66 17.74 -10.41
N GLN A 219 22.90 16.63 -10.42
CA GLN A 219 21.54 16.63 -9.94
C GLN A 219 21.52 16.86 -8.43
N GLN A 220 21.06 18.05 -8.04
CA GLN A 220 20.90 18.42 -6.64
C GLN A 220 19.77 17.60 -6.01
N SER A 221 19.89 17.26 -4.72
CA SER A 221 18.79 16.66 -3.96
C SER A 221 17.57 17.58 -4.02
N LEU A 222 16.38 17.00 -3.84
CA LEU A 222 15.11 17.74 -3.80
C LEU A 222 15.14 18.94 -2.84
N ASP A 223 16.00 18.88 -1.81
CA ASP A 223 16.22 19.96 -0.85
C ASP A 223 16.68 21.27 -1.51
N GLY A 224 17.34 21.21 -2.68
CA GLY A 224 17.75 22.38 -3.46
C GLY A 224 16.57 23.12 -4.12
N PHE A 225 15.43 22.45 -4.30
CA PHE A 225 14.22 23.05 -4.88
C PHE A 225 13.35 23.76 -3.83
N PHE A 226 13.50 23.43 -2.55
CA PHE A 226 12.74 24.07 -1.48
C PHE A 226 13.50 25.30 -0.96
N LYS A 227 12.86 26.48 -1.06
CA LYS A 227 13.41 27.72 -0.51
C LYS A 227 13.60 27.56 1.00
N ARG A 228 14.84 27.70 1.48
CA ARG A 228 15.14 27.71 2.92
C ARG A 228 14.39 28.88 3.59
N PRO A 229 13.76 28.67 4.76
CA PRO A 229 13.15 29.76 5.52
C PRO A 229 14.18 30.83 5.84
N LYS A 230 13.82 32.11 5.69
CA LYS A 230 14.69 33.23 6.08
C LYS A 230 14.95 33.14 7.59
N PRO A 231 16.21 33.26 8.05
CA PRO A 231 16.48 33.37 9.47
C PRO A 231 15.80 34.64 9.99
N ASN A 232 14.95 34.50 11.00
CA ASN A 232 14.45 35.63 11.76
C ASN A 232 15.67 36.32 12.38
N GLY A 233 15.88 37.58 11.99
CA GLY A 233 16.93 38.42 12.56
C GLY A 233 16.77 38.53 14.08
N PRO A 234 17.85 38.87 14.80
CA PRO A 234 17.80 38.95 16.25
C PRO A 234 16.75 39.99 16.69
N ALA A 235 15.86 39.55 17.59
CA ALA A 235 14.93 40.42 18.29
C ALA A 235 15.71 41.39 19.21
N PRO A 236 15.19 42.62 19.43
CA PRO A 236 15.89 43.70 20.15
C PRO A 236 16.16 43.39 21.62
#